data_AF-T0ZKK8-F1
#
_entry.id   AF-T0ZKK8-F1
#
_cell.length_a   1.000
_cell.length_b   1.000
_cell.length_c   1.000
_cell.angle_alpha   90.00
_cell.angle_beta   90.00
_cell.angle_gamma   90.00
#
_symmetry.space_group_name_H-M   'P 1'
#
loop_
_entity.id
_entity.type
_entity.pdbx_description
1 polymer ?
#
loop_
_entity_poly.entity_id
_entity_poly.type
_entity_poly.pdbx_seq_one_letter_code
_entity_poly.pdbx_strand_id
1 'polypeptide(L)'
;FNWPGFTNVAPDLAAAMRYNPHLKVQIENGYYDLATPFYATEYTVEHMGLPPALQKNISLNFYDCGHMLYEQPQSIKELHANLVKFIRGTDQGNR
;
A
#
# COMPACT_ATOMS: atom_id res chain seq x y z
N PHE A 1 30.85 8.91 8.58
CA PHE A 1 30.31 7.69 9.22
C PHE A 1 29.09 7.26 8.40
N ASN A 2 29.21 6.22 7.56
CA ASN A 2 28.12 5.71 6.74
C ASN A 2 27.60 4.42 7.39
N TRP A 3 26.75 4.57 8.40
CA TRP A 3 25.99 3.44 8.92
C TRP A 3 24.98 3.06 7.84
N PRO A 4 24.88 1.80 7.40
CA PRO A 4 23.83 1.43 6.46
C PRO A 4 22.49 1.79 7.09
N GLY A 5 21.84 2.80 6.55
CA GLY A 5 20.48 3.15 6.94
C GLY A 5 19.57 1.95 6.70
N PHE A 6 18.45 1.89 7.41
CA PHE A 6 17.40 0.92 7.12
C PHE A 6 16.99 1.02 5.65
N THR A 7 16.76 -0.12 5.00
CA THR A 7 16.33 -0.17 3.60
C THR A 7 15.03 0.62 3.45
N ASN A 8 15.05 1.66 2.62
CA ASN A 8 13.87 2.47 2.30
C ASN A 8 13.66 2.48 0.79
N VAL A 9 12.55 1.91 0.34
CA VAL A 9 12.16 1.83 -1.08
C VAL A 9 11.08 2.84 -1.46
N ALA A 10 10.64 3.68 -0.53
CA ALA A 10 9.64 4.70 -0.81
C ALA A 10 10.07 5.68 -1.93
N PRO A 11 11.34 6.13 -2.02
CA PRO A 11 11.79 6.95 -3.14
C PRO A 11 11.65 6.26 -4.50
N ASP A 12 11.87 4.95 -4.57
CA ASP A 12 11.75 4.16 -5.80
C ASP A 12 10.29 4.03 -6.23
N LEU A 13 9.38 3.76 -5.29
CA LEU A 13 7.94 3.74 -5.58
C LEU A 13 7.45 5.12 -6.03
N ALA A 14 7.92 6.20 -5.39
CA ALA A 14 7.58 7.56 -5.79
C ALA A 14 8.08 7.88 -7.21
N ALA A 15 9.29 7.43 -7.57
CA ALA A 15 9.82 7.56 -8.92
C ALA A 15 8.99 6.77 -9.95
N ALA A 16 8.62 5.52 -9.64
CA ALA A 16 7.79 4.69 -10.50
C ALA A 16 6.40 5.31 -10.77
N MET A 17 5.77 5.86 -9.73
CA MET A 17 4.47 6.53 -9.86
C MET A 17 4.57 7.86 -10.61
N ARG A 18 5.69 8.59 -10.51
CA ARG A 18 5.95 9.78 -11.34
C ARG A 18 6.15 9.42 -12.81
N TYR A 19 6.84 8.30 -13.07
CA TYR A 19 7.07 7.80 -14.43
C TYR A 19 5.78 7.28 -15.09
N ASN A 20 4.93 6.62 -14.30
CA ASN A 20 3.61 6.16 -14.75
C ASN A 20 2.50 6.78 -13.88
N PRO A 21 1.95 7.96 -14.25
CA PRO A 21 0.83 8.59 -13.55
C PRO A 21 -0.47 7.77 -13.49
N HIS A 22 -0.57 6.70 -14.29
CA HIS A 22 -1.70 5.77 -14.28
C HIS A 22 -1.50 4.61 -13.29
N LEU A 23 -0.28 4.41 -12.76
CA LEU A 23 0.02 3.37 -11.78
C LEU A 23 -0.84 3.56 -10.53
N LYS A 24 -1.60 2.52 -10.19
CA LYS A 24 -2.40 2.42 -8.97
C LYS A 24 -1.72 1.47 -7.99
N VAL A 25 -1.77 1.82 -6.71
CA VAL A 25 -1.15 1.05 -5.63
C VAL A 25 -2.22 0.78 -4.57
N GLN A 26 -2.30 -0.45 -4.10
CA GLN A 26 -3.12 -0.82 -2.96
C GLN A 26 -2.22 -1.43 -1.89
N ILE A 27 -2.35 -0.96 -0.65
CA ILE A 27 -1.57 -1.43 0.50
C ILE A 27 -2.55 -1.98 1.55
N GLU A 28 -2.27 -3.19 2.00
CA GLU A 28 -3.10 -3.95 2.93
C GLU A 28 -2.42 -3.94 4.31
N ASN A 29 -3.10 -3.48 5.36
CA ASN A 29 -2.51 -3.30 6.69
C ASN A 29 -3.29 -4.06 7.76
N GLY A 30 -2.60 -4.78 8.65
CA GLY A 30 -3.19 -5.32 9.87
C GLY A 30 -3.12 -4.32 11.02
N TYR A 31 -4.21 -4.12 11.76
CA TYR A 31 -4.19 -3.24 12.95
C TYR A 31 -3.23 -3.70 14.04
N TYR A 32 -3.01 -5.01 14.15
CA TYR A 32 -2.14 -5.61 15.17
C TYR A 32 -0.80 -6.10 14.60
N ASP A 33 -0.43 -5.63 13.41
CA ASP A 33 0.85 -5.95 12.79
C ASP A 33 1.98 -5.15 13.45
N LEU A 34 2.83 -5.85 14.22
CA LEU A 34 4.01 -5.26 14.86
C LEU A 34 5.29 -5.37 14.01
N ALA A 35 5.26 -6.15 12.92
CA ALA A 35 6.38 -6.24 11.98
C ALA A 35 6.35 -5.07 11.00
N THR A 36 5.15 -4.70 10.53
CA THR A 36 4.90 -3.53 9.68
C THR A 36 3.71 -2.73 10.20
N PRO A 37 3.90 -1.87 11.22
CA PRO A 37 2.82 -1.08 11.81
C PRO A 37 2.09 -0.22 10.78
N PHE A 38 0.76 -0.27 10.76
CA PHE A 38 -0.06 0.44 9.77
C PHE A 38 0.24 1.96 9.71
N TYR A 39 0.53 2.59 10.86
CA TYR A 39 0.85 4.02 10.91
C TYR A 39 2.20 4.34 10.24
N ALA A 40 3.15 3.39 10.23
CA ALA A 40 4.39 3.57 9.47
C ALA A 40 4.11 3.59 7.96
N THR A 41 3.14 2.80 7.48
CA THR A 41 2.65 2.85 6.10
C THR A 41 2.03 4.21 5.79
N GLU A 42 1.11 4.70 6.62
CA GLU A 42 0.47 6.01 6.44
C GLU A 42 1.51 7.13 6.38
N TYR A 43 2.41 7.17 7.38
CA TYR A 43 3.50 8.13 7.43
C TYR A 43 4.36 8.08 6.17
N THR A 44 4.73 6.88 5.71
CA THR A 44 5.55 6.72 4.50
C THR A 44 4.84 7.27 3.26
N VAL A 45 3.56 6.97 3.07
CA VAL A 45 2.77 7.46 1.93
C VAL A 45 2.64 8.99 1.94
N GLU A 46 2.46 9.57 3.11
CA GLU A 46 2.39 11.03 3.28
C GLU A 46 3.73 11.71 3.02
N HIS A 47 4.85 11.07 3.37
CA HIS A 47 6.19 11.67 3.38
C HIS A 47 7.11 11.21 2.24
N MET A 48 6.67 10.32 1.34
CA MET A 48 7.48 9.85 0.19
C MET A 48 7.63 10.88 -0.94
N GLY A 49 7.11 12.11 -0.77
CA GLY A 49 7.31 13.20 -1.71
C GLY A 49 6.55 13.05 -3.03
N LEU A 50 5.38 12.39 -2.99
CA LEU A 50 4.47 12.32 -4.12
C LEU A 50 3.64 13.61 -4.25
N PRO A 51 3.44 14.15 -5.46
CA PRO A 51 2.44 15.18 -5.71
C PRO A 51 1.04 14.71 -5.27
N PRO A 52 0.16 15.60 -4.73
CA PRO A 52 -1.18 15.22 -4.29
C PRO A 52 -2.01 14.51 -5.37
N ALA A 53 -1.82 14.89 -6.64
CA ALA A 53 -2.49 14.27 -7.77
C ALA A 53 -2.10 12.80 -8.01
N LEU A 54 -0.93 12.35 -7.52
CA LEU A 54 -0.50 10.96 -7.59
C LEU A 54 -0.78 10.21 -6.29
N GLN A 55 -0.79 10.89 -5.13
CA GLN A 55 -1.18 10.26 -3.86
C GLN A 55 -2.57 9.63 -3.93
N LYS A 56 -3.53 10.23 -4.66
CA LYS A 56 -4.88 9.67 -4.89
C LYS A 56 -4.90 8.31 -5.61
N ASN A 57 -3.78 7.88 -6.19
CA ASN A 57 -3.65 6.56 -6.81
C ASN A 57 -3.30 5.46 -5.80
N ILE A 58 -2.99 5.82 -4.55
CA ILE A 58 -2.70 4.90 -3.46
C ILE A 58 -3.99 4.68 -2.66
N SER A 59 -4.32 3.43 -2.39
CA SER A 59 -5.42 3.03 -1.51
C SER A 59 -4.86 2.24 -0.33
N LEU A 60 -5.27 2.59 0.89
CA LEU A 60 -4.93 1.87 2.11
C LEU A 60 -6.18 1.14 2.61
N ASN A 61 -6.04 -0.16 2.87
CA ASN A 61 -7.05 -0.95 3.56
C ASN A 61 -6.51 -1.41 4.91
N PHE A 62 -7.41 -1.62 5.85
CA PHE A 62 -7.09 -1.98 7.23
C PHE A 62 -7.95 -3.17 7.68
N TYR A 63 -7.31 -4.14 8.32
CA TYR A 63 -7.94 -5.40 8.73
C TYR A 63 -7.73 -5.64 10.23
N ASP A 64 -8.74 -6.22 10.87
CA ASP A 64 -8.72 -6.62 12.29
C ASP A 64 -7.90 -7.90 12.50
N CYS A 65 -6.61 -7.84 12.16
CA CYS A 65 -5.67 -8.96 12.25
C CYS A 65 -4.23 -8.46 12.46
N GLY A 66 -3.31 -9.41 12.65
CA GLY A 66 -1.87 -9.16 12.65
C GLY A 66 -1.27 -9.15 11.24
N HIS A 67 0.02 -9.45 11.15
CA HIS A 67 0.81 -9.42 9.91
C HIS A 67 0.27 -10.35 8.81
N MET A 68 -0.20 -11.54 9.19
CA MET A 68 -0.67 -12.55 8.26
C MET A 68 -2.18 -12.43 8.04
N LEU A 69 -2.61 -11.50 7.18
CA LEU A 69 -4.04 -11.23 6.90
C LEU A 69 -4.84 -12.48 6.51
N TYR A 70 -4.18 -13.46 5.90
CA TYR A 70 -4.80 -14.70 5.45
C TYR A 70 -5.07 -15.72 6.57
N GLU A 71 -4.51 -15.55 7.76
CA GLU A 71 -4.72 -16.48 8.88
C GLU A 71 -6.06 -16.25 9.60
N GLN A 72 -6.59 -15.02 9.54
CA GLN A 72 -7.85 -14.66 10.19
C GLN A 72 -9.01 -14.83 9.17
N PRO A 73 -10.00 -15.70 9.43
CA PRO A 73 -11.02 -16.09 8.44
C PRO A 73 -11.93 -14.97 7.92
N GLN A 74 -12.11 -13.90 8.68
CA GLN A 74 -12.88 -12.72 8.25
C GLN A 74 -12.03 -11.81 7.36
N SER A 75 -10.77 -11.58 7.76
CA SER A 75 -9.80 -10.72 7.08
C SER A 75 -9.42 -11.27 5.72
N ILE A 76 -9.27 -12.59 5.57
CA ILE A 76 -8.99 -13.20 4.25
C ILE A 76 -10.14 -13.00 3.26
N LYS A 77 -11.40 -13.03 3.73
CA LYS A 77 -12.57 -12.78 2.87
C LYS A 77 -12.62 -11.33 2.43
N GLU A 78 -12.37 -10.41 3.35
CA GLU A 78 -12.28 -8.97 3.07
C GLU A 78 -11.12 -8.66 2.12
N LEU A 79 -9.94 -9.23 2.37
CA LEU A 79 -8.76 -9.11 1.52
C LEU A 79 -9.06 -9.58 0.10
N HIS A 80 -9.66 -10.76 -0.04
CA HIS A 80 -10.05 -11.27 -1.36
C HIS A 80 -11.03 -10.33 -2.07
N ALA A 81 -12.05 -9.83 -1.37
CA ALA A 81 -13.02 -8.91 -1.96
C ALA A 81 -12.37 -7.59 -2.41
N ASN A 82 -11.47 -7.04 -1.61
CA ASN A 82 -10.74 -5.80 -1.90
C ASN A 82 -9.80 -5.96 -3.10
N LEU A 83 -9.06 -7.07 -3.19
CA LEU A 83 -8.19 -7.38 -4.33
C LEU A 83 -8.99 -7.56 -5.63
N VAL A 84 -10.11 -8.29 -5.59
CA VAL A 84 -11.00 -8.45 -6.76
C VAL A 84 -11.53 -7.09 -7.22
N LYS A 85 -11.95 -6.24 -6.29
CA LYS A 85 -12.42 -4.88 -6.59
C LYS A 85 -11.31 -4.03 -7.22
N PHE A 86 -10.10 -4.08 -6.67
CA PHE A 86 -8.95 -3.33 -7.17
C PHE A 86 -8.56 -3.77 -8.59
N ILE A 87 -8.42 -5.07 -8.83
CA ILE A 87 -8.05 -5.60 -10.16
C ILE A 87 -9.11 -5.22 -11.20
N ARG A 88 -10.40 -5.44 -10.90
CA ARG A 88 -11.48 -5.08 -11.84
C ARG A 88 -11.57 -3.58 -12.10
N GLY A 89 -11.41 -2.76 -11.06
CA GLY A 89 -11.46 -1.31 -11.17
C GLY A 89 -10.29 -0.74 -11.96
N THR A 90 -9.13 -1.40 -11.94
CA THR A 90 -7.94 -0.97 -12.69
C THR A 90 -7.91 -1.52 -14.13
N ASP A 91 -8.49 -2.69 -14.40
CA ASP A 91 -8.63 -3.24 -15.76
C ASP A 91 -9.52 -2.37 -16.67
N GLN A 92 -10.57 -1.74 -16.12
CA GLN A 92 -11.47 -0.87 -16.88
C GLN A 92 -10.85 0.47 -17.30
N GLY A 93 -9.82 0.94 -16.58
CA GLY A 93 -9.09 2.17 -16.94
C GLY A 93 -7.98 1.97 -17.97
N ASN A 94 -7.71 0.72 -18.36
CA ASN A 94 -6.62 0.32 -19.25
C ASN A 94 -7.13 -0.21 -20.62
N ARG A 95 -8.45 -0.13 -20.87
CA ARG A 95 -9.11 -0.42 -22.15
C ARG A 95 -9.54 0.86 -22.85
#